data_AF-A0A7L2HHZ9-F1
#
_entry.id   AF-A0A7L2HHZ9-F1
#
_cell.length_a   1.000
_cell.length_b   1.000
_cell.length_c   1.000
_cell.angle_alpha   90.00
_cell.angle_beta   90.00
_cell.angle_gamma   90.00
#
_symmetry.space_group_name_H-M   'P 1'
#
loop_
_entity.id
_entity.type
_entity.pdbx_description
1 polymer ?
#
loop_
_entity_poly.entity_id
_entity_poly.type
_entity_poly.pdbx_seq_one_letter_code
_entity_poly.pdbx_strand_id
1 'polypeptide(L)'
;ENLSAKELKKMLSKQRRAQKKAKLEEERKHAERERQQKNQKKKRDEEEEETSGPREELVPEKLERVENPLEEAIKFLIPLKNLIGDDIDTHLLAFEIYFRKGK
;
A
#
# COMPACT_ATOMS: atom_id res chain seq x y z
N GLU A 1 -18.38 57.14 -22.75
CA GLU A 1 -17.00 57.64 -22.64
C GLU A 1 -16.03 56.52 -22.97
N ASN A 2 -15.12 56.74 -23.93
CA ASN A 2 -14.09 55.78 -24.31
C ASN A 2 -12.95 55.87 -23.29
N LEU A 3 -12.64 54.76 -22.60
CA LEU A 3 -11.49 54.68 -21.70
C LEU A 3 -10.23 55.17 -22.41
N SER A 4 -9.45 56.00 -21.72
CA SER A 4 -8.18 56.49 -22.25
C SER A 4 -7.25 55.31 -22.53
N ALA A 5 -6.43 55.39 -23.58
CA ALA A 5 -5.44 54.35 -23.93
C ALA A 5 -4.56 53.93 -22.74
N LYS A 6 -4.34 54.84 -21.79
CA LYS A 6 -3.60 54.60 -20.53
C LYS A 6 -4.36 53.69 -19.55
N GLU A 7 -5.68 53.82 -19.50
CA GLU A 7 -6.57 53.02 -18.65
C GLU A 7 -6.77 51.62 -19.22
N LEU A 8 -6.89 51.49 -20.54
CA LEU A 8 -6.97 50.20 -21.24
C LEU A 8 -5.71 49.36 -20.97
N LYS A 9 -4.52 49.97 -21.08
CA LYS A 9 -3.24 49.30 -20.79
C LYS A 9 -3.11 48.89 -19.32
N LYS A 10 -3.63 49.70 -18.40
CA LYS A 10 -3.65 49.39 -16.96
C LYS A 10 -4.59 48.22 -16.65
N MET A 11 -5.75 48.15 -17.29
CA MET A 11 -6.70 47.05 -17.16
C MET A 11 -6.11 45.73 -17.69
N LEU A 12 -5.54 45.74 -18.90
CA LEU A 12 -4.88 44.55 -19.49
C LEU A 12 -3.72 44.04 -18.65
N SER A 13 -2.91 44.95 -18.08
CA SER A 13 -1.83 44.59 -17.17
C SER A 13 -2.35 43.97 -15.86
N LYS A 14 -3.45 44.50 -15.30
CA LYS A 14 -4.12 43.95 -14.11
C LYS A 14 -4.69 42.55 -14.38
N GLN A 15 -5.32 42.34 -15.55
CA GLN A 15 -5.85 41.05 -15.96
C GLN A 15 -4.74 40.01 -16.17
N ARG A 16 -3.65 40.37 -16.86
CA ARG A 16 -2.49 39.47 -17.03
C ARG A 16 -1.86 39.07 -15.70
N ARG A 17 -1.72 39.99 -14.75
CA ARG A 17 -1.19 39.69 -13.41
C ARG A 17 -2.13 38.76 -12.63
N ALA A 18 -3.44 38.99 -12.69
CA ALA A 18 -4.42 38.13 -12.03
C ALA A 18 -4.41 36.71 -12.62
N GLN A 19 -4.39 36.57 -13.94
CA GLN A 19 -4.33 35.27 -14.62
C GLN A 19 -3.03 34.51 -14.30
N LYS A 20 -1.88 35.20 -14.31
CA LYS A 20 -0.60 34.57 -13.97
C LYS A 20 -0.55 34.09 -12.52
N LYS A 21 -1.18 34.84 -11.60
CA LYS A 21 -1.26 34.46 -10.18
C LYS A 21 -2.20 33.26 -9.98
N ALA A 22 -3.36 33.24 -10.65
CA ALA A 22 -4.30 32.13 -10.57
C ALA A 22 -3.70 30.80 -11.08
N LYS A 23 -3.03 30.82 -12.25
CA LYS A 23 -2.38 29.62 -12.81
C LYS A 23 -1.30 29.04 -11.89
N LEU A 24 -0.47 29.91 -11.28
CA LEU A 24 0.58 29.48 -10.36
C LEU A 24 -0.01 28.84 -9.08
N GLU A 25 -1.15 29.33 -8.60
CA GLU A 25 -1.81 28.77 -7.42
C GLU A 25 -2.47 27.41 -7.73
N GLU A 26 -3.10 27.26 -8.90
CA GLU A 26 -3.65 25.98 -9.35
C GLU A 26 -2.57 24.91 -9.55
N GLU A 27 -1.45 25.26 -10.19
CA GLU A 27 -0.31 24.34 -10.37
C GLU A 27 0.28 23.90 -9.02
N ARG A 28 0.39 24.82 -8.05
CA ARG A 28 0.85 24.48 -6.69
C ARG A 28 -0.11 23.52 -5.98
N LYS A 29 -1.41 23.78 -6.04
CA LYS A 29 -2.43 22.89 -5.44
C LYS A 29 -2.44 21.51 -6.08
N HIS A 30 -2.26 21.42 -7.39
CA HIS A 30 -2.20 20.13 -8.09
C HIS A 30 -0.94 19.34 -7.70
N ALA A 31 0.23 20.00 -7.68
CA ALA A 31 1.49 19.37 -7.28
C ALA A 31 1.47 18.86 -5.83
N GLU A 32 0.82 19.60 -4.93
CA GLU A 32 0.67 19.19 -3.53
C GLU A 32 -0.26 17.98 -3.38
N ARG A 33 -1.40 17.96 -4.10
CA ARG A 33 -2.32 16.81 -4.12
C ARG A 33 -1.66 15.56 -4.68
N GLU A 34 -0.91 15.68 -5.78
CA GLU A 34 -0.17 14.54 -6.35
C GLU A 34 0.90 14.01 -5.40
N ARG A 35 1.63 14.89 -4.69
CA ARG A 35 2.60 14.47 -3.67
C ARG A 35 1.94 13.76 -2.51
N GLN A 36 0.80 14.26 -2.02
CA GLN A 36 0.04 13.62 -0.95
C GLN A 36 -0.51 12.25 -1.38
N GLN A 37 -1.05 12.12 -2.60
CA GLN A 37 -1.52 10.84 -3.12
C GLN A 37 -0.38 9.84 -3.31
N LYS A 38 0.78 10.26 -3.83
CA LYS A 38 1.96 9.40 -3.94
C LYS A 38 2.49 8.94 -2.57
N ASN A 39 2.49 9.81 -1.57
CA ASN A 39 2.89 9.44 -0.21
C ASN A 39 1.89 8.49 0.46
N GLN A 40 0.57 8.67 0.26
CA GLN A 40 -0.42 7.75 0.79
C GLN A 40 -0.36 6.38 0.10
N LYS A 41 -0.12 6.35 -1.23
CA LYS A 41 0.05 5.10 -1.96
C LYS A 41 1.29 4.35 -1.50
N LYS A 42 2.44 5.03 -1.38
CA LYS A 42 3.66 4.43 -0.82
C LYS A 42 3.48 3.87 0.59
N LYS A 43 2.80 4.60 1.49
CA LYS A 43 2.52 4.11 2.84
C LYS A 43 1.62 2.87 2.85
N ARG A 44 0.61 2.82 1.97
CA ARG A 44 -0.23 1.62 1.82
C ARG A 44 0.54 0.43 1.27
N ASP A 45 1.39 0.67 0.27
CA ASP A 45 2.20 -0.38 -0.34
C ASP A 45 3.26 -0.90 0.67
N GLU A 46 3.83 -0.04 1.51
CA GLU A 46 4.76 -0.40 2.60
C GLU A 46 4.04 -1.18 3.74
N GLU A 47 2.84 -0.79 4.16
CA GLU A 47 2.05 -1.54 5.17
C GLU A 47 1.54 -2.89 4.64
N GLU A 48 1.20 -3.01 3.35
CA GLU A 48 0.84 -4.28 2.72
C GLU A 48 2.05 -5.21 2.56
N GLU A 49 3.24 -4.71 2.22
CA GLU A 49 4.46 -5.54 2.18
C GLU A 49 4.93 -6.02 3.56
N GLU A 50 4.68 -5.24 4.62
CA GLU A 50 5.12 -5.61 5.98
C GLU A 50 4.17 -6.65 6.63
N THR A 51 2.91 -6.71 6.18
CA THR A 51 1.91 -7.70 6.64
C THR A 51 1.73 -8.88 5.70
N SER A 52 1.96 -8.68 4.40
CA SER A 52 2.08 -9.74 3.40
C SER A 52 3.57 -9.98 3.19
N GLY A 53 4.14 -10.94 3.93
CA GLY A 53 5.47 -11.48 3.64
C GLY A 53 5.61 -11.81 2.15
N PRO A 54 6.84 -11.94 1.63
CA PRO A 54 7.11 -12.01 0.19
C PRO A 54 6.09 -12.93 -0.48
N ARG A 55 5.30 -12.37 -1.42
CA ARG A 55 4.33 -13.11 -2.23
C ARG A 55 5.11 -14.11 -3.08
N GLU A 56 5.50 -15.21 -2.45
CA GLU A 56 6.07 -16.34 -3.12
C GLU A 56 5.02 -16.81 -4.12
N GLU A 57 5.37 -16.75 -5.41
CA GLU A 57 4.43 -17.08 -6.48
C GLU A 57 3.84 -18.46 -6.20
N LEU A 58 2.51 -18.51 -6.00
CA LEU A 58 1.78 -19.74 -5.70
C LEU A 58 1.74 -20.61 -6.96
N VAL A 59 2.84 -21.30 -7.21
CA VAL A 59 2.97 -22.26 -8.31
C VAL A 59 2.51 -23.62 -7.82
N PRO A 60 1.43 -24.21 -8.39
CA PRO A 60 0.89 -25.50 -7.93
C PRO A 60 1.93 -26.62 -7.87
N GLU A 61 2.81 -26.70 -8.88
CA GLU A 61 3.87 -27.71 -8.95
C GLU A 61 4.91 -27.58 -7.82
N LYS A 62 5.20 -26.35 -7.37
CA LYS A 62 6.11 -26.10 -6.26
C LYS A 62 5.46 -26.46 -4.92
N LEU A 63 4.17 -26.17 -4.77
CA LEU A 63 3.40 -26.48 -3.56
C LEU A 63 3.18 -27.98 -3.37
N GLU A 64 2.96 -28.72 -4.46
CA GLU A 64 2.80 -30.18 -4.42
C GLU A 64 4.11 -30.89 -4.04
N ARG A 65 5.27 -30.36 -4.47
CA ARG A 65 6.58 -31.01 -4.33
C ARG A 65 7.53 -30.26 -3.39
N VAL A 66 6.99 -29.72 -2.30
CA VAL A 66 7.80 -29.12 -1.23
C VAL A 66 8.76 -30.15 -0.64
N GLU A 67 10.02 -29.75 -0.44
CA GLU A 67 11.08 -30.61 0.13
C GLU A 67 10.77 -31.00 1.59
N ASN A 68 10.29 -30.06 2.40
CA ASN A 68 10.04 -30.25 3.83
C ASN A 68 8.59 -29.87 4.22
N PRO A 69 7.58 -30.68 3.87
CA PRO A 69 6.17 -30.31 4.04
C PRO A 69 5.77 -30.12 5.50
N LEU A 70 6.40 -30.85 6.42
CA LEU A 70 6.15 -30.71 7.86
C LEU A 70 6.69 -29.38 8.41
N GLU A 71 7.80 -28.85 7.88
CA GLU A 71 8.31 -27.54 8.32
C GLU A 71 7.45 -26.40 7.78
N GLU A 72 6.96 -26.52 6.54
CA GLU A 72 6.00 -25.57 5.98
C GLU A 72 4.70 -25.56 6.80
N ALA A 73 4.17 -26.73 7.18
CA ALA A 73 2.99 -26.82 8.02
C ALA A 73 3.17 -26.12 9.38
N ILE A 74 4.37 -26.16 9.97
CA ILE A 74 4.65 -25.47 11.24
C ILE A 74 4.52 -23.95 11.09
N LYS A 75 4.88 -23.37 9.94
CA LYS A 75 4.70 -21.93 9.69
C LYS A 75 3.23 -21.50 9.82
N PHE A 76 2.30 -22.37 9.41
CA PHE A 76 0.86 -22.15 9.56
C PHE A 76 0.35 -22.51 10.97
N LEU A 77 0.95 -23.50 11.61
CA LEU A 77 0.60 -23.89 12.98
C LEU A 77 0.90 -22.80 14.01
N ILE A 78 2.01 -22.06 13.85
CA ILE A 78 2.45 -21.03 14.81
C ILE A 78 1.38 -19.94 15.00
N PRO A 79 0.84 -19.30 13.95
CA PRO A 79 -0.28 -18.36 14.10
C PRO A 79 -1.51 -18.97 14.76
N LEU A 80 -1.88 -20.21 14.42
CA LEU A 80 -3.03 -20.88 15.03
C LEU A 80 -2.82 -21.05 16.53
N LYS A 81 -1.66 -21.55 16.95
CA LYS A 81 -1.33 -21.69 18.37
C LYS A 81 -1.34 -20.36 19.13
N ASN A 82 -0.90 -19.27 18.49
CA ASN A 82 -0.84 -17.95 19.11
C ASN A 82 -2.20 -17.26 19.22
N LEU A 83 -3.11 -17.48 18.25
CA LEU A 83 -4.38 -16.77 18.15
C LEU A 83 -5.57 -17.59 18.68
N ILE A 84 -5.52 -18.91 18.52
CA ILE A 84 -6.60 -19.85 18.87
C ILE A 84 -6.06 -21.07 19.62
N GLY A 85 -5.17 -20.82 20.58
CA GLY A 85 -4.51 -21.85 21.38
C GLY A 85 -5.42 -22.63 22.33
N ASP A 86 -6.67 -22.21 22.52
CA ASP A 86 -7.66 -22.94 23.33
C ASP A 86 -8.53 -23.89 22.47
N ASP A 87 -8.37 -23.87 21.15
CA ASP A 87 -9.08 -24.74 20.22
C ASP A 87 -8.45 -26.14 20.19
N ILE A 88 -9.26 -27.16 20.45
CA ILE A 88 -8.83 -28.56 20.43
C ILE A 88 -8.30 -28.97 19.04
N ASP A 89 -8.85 -28.41 17.96
CA ASP A 89 -8.42 -28.74 16.61
C ASP A 89 -6.98 -28.27 16.36
N THR A 90 -6.60 -27.10 16.88
CA THR A 90 -5.20 -26.61 16.84
C THR A 90 -4.25 -27.58 17.52
N HIS A 91 -4.65 -28.16 18.67
CA HIS A 91 -3.84 -29.14 19.38
C HIS A 91 -3.74 -30.49 18.65
N LEU A 92 -4.83 -30.95 18.03
CA LEU A 92 -4.84 -32.18 17.23
C LEU A 92 -3.92 -32.04 16.00
N LEU A 93 -4.03 -30.91 15.29
CA LEU A 93 -3.15 -30.58 14.17
C LEU A 93 -1.68 -30.50 14.61
N ALA A 94 -1.41 -29.86 15.75
CA ALA A 94 -0.06 -29.81 16.32
C ALA A 94 0.50 -31.20 16.60
N PHE A 95 -0.28 -32.05 17.28
CA PHE A 95 0.10 -33.43 17.59
C PHE A 95 0.42 -34.20 16.31
N GLU A 96 -0.44 -34.12 15.30
CA GLU A 96 -0.26 -34.79 14.03
C GLU A 96 1.02 -34.39 13.28
N ILE A 97 1.37 -33.10 13.32
CA ILE A 97 2.59 -32.58 12.69
C ILE A 97 3.83 -33.06 13.46
N TYR A 98 3.84 -32.91 14.80
CA TYR A 98 4.99 -33.30 15.62
C TYR A 98 5.20 -34.81 15.68
N PHE A 99 4.11 -35.60 15.74
CA PHE A 99 4.15 -37.05 15.67
C PHE A 99 4.85 -37.54 14.40
N ARG A 100 4.49 -36.99 13.23
CA ARG A 100 5.15 -37.32 11.95
C ARG A 100 6.61 -36.84 11.90
N LYS A 101 6.94 -35.78 12.63
CA LYS A 101 8.31 -35.26 12.77
C LYS A 101 9.17 -36.05 13.76
N GLY A 102 8.58 -36.99 14.52
CA GLY A 102 9.27 -37.75 15.56
C GLY A 102 9.65 -36.91 16.79
N LYS A 103 8.85 -35.88 17.09
CA LYS A 103 9.05 -34.96 18.23
C LYS A 103 7.87 -34.99 19.18
#